data_AF-A0A838DWW3-F1
#
_entry.id   AF-A0A838DWW3-F1
#
_cell.length_a   1.000
_cell.length_b   1.000
_cell.length_c   1.000
_cell.angle_alpha   90.00
_cell.angle_beta   90.00
_cell.angle_gamma   90.00
#
_symmetry.space_group_name_H-M   'P 1'
#
loop_
_entity.id
_entity.type
_entity.pdbx_description
1 polymer ?
#
loop_
_entity_poly.entity_id
_entity_poly.type
_entity_poly.pdbx_seq_one_letter_code
_entity_poly.pdbx_strand_id
1 'polypeptide(L)'
;MIQYQVGTNLKILFVGVNPSPGSYEGGIPFSSNKMFWYLLHDAGLVSESRSILQDDVQLKKVYLGEFSKKYRFGFVTMVDRPTHKASEVKRLEATPGRKRLYTVIKRYHPFVVCFVGKIMYSLFIESS
;
A
#
# COMPACT_ATOMS: atom_id res chain seq x y z
N MET A 1 -12.11 5.18 -5.19
CA MET A 1 -11.66 3.83 -4.76
C MET A 1 -10.25 3.61 -5.26
N ILE A 2 -9.37 3.04 -4.45
CA ILE A 2 -7.98 2.76 -4.84
C ILE A 2 -7.95 1.52 -5.74
N GLN A 3 -7.29 1.65 -6.89
CA GLN A 3 -6.91 0.49 -7.71
C GLN A 3 -5.56 -0.02 -7.21
N TYR A 4 -5.55 -1.13 -6.47
CA TYR A 4 -4.32 -1.73 -5.96
C TYR A 4 -3.46 -2.31 -7.07
N GLN A 5 -2.15 -2.07 -6.97
CA GLN A 5 -1.16 -2.56 -7.91
C GLN A 5 -0.56 -3.87 -7.37
N VAL A 6 -0.93 -5.00 -7.97
CA VAL A 6 -0.39 -6.33 -7.66
C VAL A 6 -0.04 -7.05 -8.96
N GLY A 7 1.00 -7.86 -8.96
CA GLY A 7 1.47 -8.51 -10.18
C GLY A 7 2.73 -9.33 -9.94
N THR A 8 3.21 -10.01 -10.98
CA THR A 8 4.46 -10.77 -10.93
C THR A 8 5.68 -9.85 -10.97
N ASN A 9 6.86 -10.41 -10.64
CA ASN A 9 8.16 -9.73 -10.71
C ASN A 9 8.29 -8.48 -9.81
N LEU A 10 7.44 -8.34 -8.79
CA LEU A 10 7.55 -7.26 -7.82
C LEU A 10 8.81 -7.43 -6.95
N LYS A 11 9.61 -6.37 -6.85
CA LYS A 11 10.68 -6.24 -5.86
C LYS A 11 10.10 -6.11 -4.44
N ILE A 12 9.09 -5.25 -4.28
CA ILE A 12 8.46 -5.00 -2.98
C ILE A 12 6.94 -4.97 -3.16
N LEU A 13 6.22 -5.77 -2.38
CA LEU A 13 4.79 -5.61 -2.15
C LEU A 13 4.58 -4.90 -0.81
N PHE A 14 4.17 -3.64 -0.85
CA PHE A 14 3.76 -2.91 0.35
C PHE A 14 2.36 -3.34 0.78
N VAL A 15 2.19 -3.56 2.08
CA VAL A 15 0.92 -3.98 2.67
C VAL A 15 0.52 -3.01 3.78
N GLY A 16 -0.57 -2.28 3.58
CA GLY A 16 -1.14 -1.36 4.57
C GLY A 16 -2.32 -1.97 5.33
N VAL A 17 -2.74 -1.36 6.45
CA VAL A 17 -3.92 -1.80 7.20
C VAL A 17 -5.19 -1.52 6.40
N ASN A 18 -5.44 -0.24 6.13
CA ASN A 18 -6.61 0.25 5.42
C ASN A 18 -6.33 1.70 4.95
N PRO A 19 -7.09 2.25 3.99
CA PRO A 19 -6.85 3.60 3.50
C PRO A 19 -7.43 4.68 4.44
N SER A 20 -6.81 5.86 4.47
CA SER A 20 -7.47 7.05 4.99
C SER A 20 -8.60 7.50 4.03
N PRO A 21 -9.63 8.23 4.51
CA PRO A 21 -10.72 8.70 3.65
C PRO A 21 -10.23 9.45 2.40
N GLY A 22 -9.32 10.43 2.56
CA GLY A 22 -8.80 11.18 1.42
C GLY A 22 -7.95 10.34 0.45
N SER A 23 -7.21 9.33 0.94
CA SER A 23 -6.46 8.42 0.08
C SER A 23 -7.41 7.51 -0.71
N TYR A 24 -8.48 7.06 -0.07
CA TYR A 24 -9.52 6.25 -0.69
C TYR A 24 -10.28 7.00 -1.79
N GLU A 25 -10.63 8.26 -1.52
CA GLU A 25 -11.28 9.16 -2.45
C GLU A 25 -10.37 9.52 -3.63
N GLY A 26 -9.14 9.96 -3.37
CA GLY A 26 -8.15 10.29 -4.41
C GLY A 26 -7.70 9.08 -5.24
N GLY A 27 -7.84 7.87 -4.68
CA GLY A 27 -7.50 6.60 -5.34
C GLY A 27 -6.00 6.31 -5.34
N ILE A 28 -5.25 6.89 -4.41
CA ILE A 28 -3.79 6.74 -4.28
C ILE A 28 -3.47 6.37 -2.83
N PRO A 29 -2.76 5.25 -2.57
CA PRO A 29 -2.30 4.93 -1.22
C PRO A 29 -1.46 6.07 -0.62
N PHE A 30 -1.71 6.41 0.65
CA PHE A 30 -0.97 7.44 1.39
C PHE A 30 -0.90 8.81 0.70
N SER A 31 -1.94 9.24 -0.04
CA SER A 31 -1.96 10.61 -0.57
C SER A 31 -2.39 11.65 0.47
N SER A 32 -3.23 11.30 1.46
CA SER A 32 -3.62 12.27 2.51
C SER A 32 -2.44 12.68 3.40
N ASN A 33 -1.50 11.76 3.64
CA ASN A 33 -0.26 12.04 4.35
C ASN A 33 0.88 11.47 3.51
N LYS A 34 1.57 12.37 2.80
CA LYS A 34 2.58 12.08 1.78
C LYS A 34 3.87 11.45 2.32
N MET A 35 3.97 11.23 3.64
CA MET A 35 5.19 10.73 4.28
C MET A 35 5.67 9.39 3.70
N PHE A 36 4.77 8.47 3.35
CA PHE A 36 5.15 7.22 2.68
C PHE A 36 5.96 7.50 1.41
N TRP A 37 5.46 8.40 0.56
CA TRP A 37 6.09 8.75 -0.72
C TRP A 37 7.40 9.50 -0.52
N TYR A 38 7.44 10.43 0.44
CA TYR A 38 8.67 11.16 0.77
C TYR A 38 9.77 10.23 1.30
N LEU A 39 9.42 9.25 2.14
CA LEU A 39 10.39 8.28 2.63
C LEU A 39 10.91 7.35 1.52
N LEU A 40 10.07 6.99 0.53
CA LEU A 40 10.56 6.27 -0.64
C LEU A 40 11.58 7.09 -1.44
N HIS A 41 11.34 8.39 -1.60
CA HIS A 41 12.27 9.30 -2.28
C HIS A 41 13.58 9.43 -1.51
N ASP A 42 13.50 9.73 -0.21
CA ASP A 42 14.68 9.92 0.63
C ASP A 42 15.54 8.66 0.73
N ALA A 43 14.92 7.48 0.67
CA ALA A 43 15.62 6.20 0.63
C ALA A 43 16.20 5.85 -0.75
N GLY A 44 16.00 6.70 -1.77
CA GLY A 44 16.43 6.46 -3.15
C GLY A 44 15.64 5.34 -3.86
N LEU A 45 14.48 4.96 -3.34
CA LEU A 45 13.64 3.89 -3.91
C LEU A 45 12.75 4.39 -5.06
N VAL A 46 12.43 5.68 -5.07
CA VAL A 46 11.79 6.36 -6.20
C VAL A 46 12.59 7.60 -6.58
N SER A 47 12.71 7.90 -7.87
CA SER A 47 13.51 9.02 -8.37
C SER A 47 12.74 10.33 -8.47
N GLU A 48 11.41 10.30 -8.37
CA GLU A 48 10.58 11.49 -8.48
C GLU A 48 10.86 12.45 -7.32
N SER A 49 10.95 13.75 -7.62
CA SER A 49 11.20 14.78 -6.61
C SER A 49 10.05 14.89 -5.61
N ARG A 50 10.33 15.42 -4.41
CA ARG A 50 9.27 15.73 -3.43
C ARG A 50 8.16 16.64 -3.98
N SER A 51 8.48 17.56 -4.90
CA SER A 51 7.48 18.42 -5.55
C SER A 51 6.49 17.62 -6.41
N ILE A 52 6.97 16.65 -7.20
CA ILE A 52 6.14 15.73 -7.97
C ILE A 52 5.27 14.87 -7.02
N LEU A 53 5.85 14.37 -5.94
CA LEU A 53 5.14 13.51 -4.99
C LEU A 53 4.09 14.27 -4.14
N GLN A 54 4.29 15.57 -3.94
CA GLN A 54 3.34 16.44 -3.21
C GLN A 54 2.07 16.69 -4.02
N ASP A 55 2.20 16.89 -5.34
CA ASP A 55 1.08 17.13 -6.24
C ASP A 55 0.25 15.84 -6.46
N ASP A 56 -1.05 15.86 -6.16
CA ASP A 56 -1.91 14.68 -6.27
C ASP A 56 -2.08 14.16 -7.70
N VAL A 57 -2.14 15.04 -8.69
CA VAL A 57 -2.32 14.67 -10.10
C VAL A 57 -1.07 13.98 -10.62
N GLN A 58 0.10 14.55 -10.30
CA GLN A 58 1.38 13.97 -10.67
C GLN A 58 1.65 12.68 -9.91
N LEU A 59 1.39 12.65 -8.60
CA LEU A 59 1.53 11.44 -7.79
C LEU A 59 0.65 10.31 -8.32
N LYS A 60 -0.57 10.60 -8.80
CA LYS A 60 -1.44 9.58 -9.42
C LYS A 60 -0.80 8.96 -10.66
N LYS A 61 -0.16 9.77 -11.50
CA LYS A 61 0.56 9.28 -12.69
C LYS A 61 1.73 8.38 -12.28
N VAL A 62 2.47 8.76 -11.23
CA VAL A 62 3.55 7.93 -10.66
C VAL A 62 2.99 6.60 -10.14
N TYR A 63 1.90 6.64 -9.36
CA TYR A 63 1.29 5.45 -8.77
C TYR A 63 0.74 4.47 -9.83
N LEU A 64 0.01 4.98 -10.84
CA LEU A 64 -0.63 4.14 -11.86
C LEU A 64 0.30 3.76 -13.03
N GLY A 65 1.38 4.51 -13.23
CA GLY A 65 2.37 4.27 -14.29
C GLY A 65 3.63 3.61 -13.76
N GLU A 66 4.44 4.38 -13.05
CA GLU A 66 5.84 4.04 -12.74
C GLU A 66 5.98 3.06 -11.57
N PHE A 67 5.08 3.12 -10.59
CA PHE A 67 5.19 2.37 -9.34
C PHE A 67 5.44 0.88 -9.56
N SER A 68 4.61 0.23 -10.39
CA SER A 68 4.83 -1.18 -10.75
C SER A 68 5.72 -1.38 -11.97
N LYS A 69 5.64 -0.52 -13.00
CA LYS A 69 6.37 -0.75 -14.25
C LYS A 69 7.87 -0.49 -14.12
N LYS A 70 8.24 0.64 -13.52
CA LYS A 70 9.63 1.09 -13.37
C LYS A 70 10.25 0.52 -12.10
N TYR A 71 9.57 0.71 -10.96
CA TYR A 71 10.15 0.32 -9.66
C TYR A 71 9.89 -1.12 -9.26
N ARG A 72 8.95 -1.79 -9.94
CA ARG A 72 8.48 -3.13 -9.58
C ARG A 72 7.94 -3.16 -8.15
N PHE A 73 7.26 -2.10 -7.74
CA PHE A 73 6.55 -2.02 -6.46
C PHE A 73 5.07 -2.33 -6.63
N GLY A 74 4.48 -2.97 -5.63
CA GLY A 74 3.05 -3.23 -5.53
C GLY A 74 2.49 -2.71 -4.21
N PHE A 75 1.19 -2.54 -4.14
CA PHE A 75 0.50 -2.07 -2.95
C PHE A 75 -0.85 -2.77 -2.79
N VAL A 76 -1.17 -3.19 -1.56
CA VAL A 76 -2.47 -3.74 -1.18
C VAL A 76 -2.78 -3.41 0.29
N THR A 77 -4.04 -3.43 0.70
CA THR A 77 -4.43 -3.31 2.12
C THR A 77 -5.08 -4.57 2.68
N MET A 78 -5.03 -4.71 4.01
CA MET A 78 -5.78 -5.74 4.75
C MET A 78 -7.28 -5.52 4.60
N VAL A 79 -7.75 -4.28 4.80
CA VAL A 79 -9.17 -3.93 4.74
C VAL A 79 -9.36 -2.76 3.77
N ASP A 80 -10.43 -2.81 2.98
CA ASP A 80 -10.70 -1.80 1.96
C ASP A 80 -11.51 -0.61 2.51
N ARG A 81 -12.22 -0.83 3.63
CA ARG A 81 -13.00 0.21 4.32
C ARG A 81 -12.09 1.34 4.82
N PRO A 82 -12.33 2.60 4.42
CA PRO A 82 -11.55 3.71 4.91
C PRO A 82 -11.86 4.01 6.39
N THR A 83 -10.83 4.37 7.16
CA THR A 83 -10.94 4.86 8.55
C THR A 83 -9.94 5.97 8.81
N HIS A 84 -10.21 6.81 9.82
CA HIS A 84 -9.25 7.86 10.19
C HIS A 84 -8.01 7.28 10.88
N LYS A 85 -8.18 6.22 11.68
CA LYS A 85 -7.08 5.51 12.35
C LYS A 85 -7.13 4.03 12.06
N ALA A 86 -5.95 3.43 11.82
CA ALA A 86 -5.81 1.98 11.63
C ALA A 86 -6.33 1.15 12.82
N SER A 87 -6.32 1.70 14.04
CA SER A 87 -6.86 1.05 15.24
C SER A 87 -8.39 0.89 15.22
N GLU A 88 -9.10 1.58 14.32
CA GLU A 88 -10.56 1.43 14.14
C GLU A 88 -10.94 0.20 13.31
N VAL A 89 -9.95 -0.49 12.72
CA VAL A 89 -10.18 -1.76 12.03
C VAL A 89 -10.35 -2.87 13.05
N LYS A 90 -11.52 -3.51 13.05
CA LYS A 90 -11.79 -4.64 13.94
C LYS A 90 -11.10 -5.90 13.41
N ARG A 91 -10.68 -6.79 14.31
CA ARG A 91 -10.04 -8.07 13.95
C ARG A 91 -10.87 -8.90 12.97
N LEU A 92 -12.19 -8.95 13.15
CA LEU A 92 -13.10 -9.68 12.27
C LEU A 92 -13.10 -9.14 10.83
N GLU A 93 -12.88 -7.83 10.64
CA GLU A 93 -12.77 -7.22 9.30
C GLU A 93 -11.47 -7.64 8.61
N ALA A 94 -10.41 -7.95 9.37
CA ALA A 94 -9.12 -8.35 8.84
C ALA A 94 -9.08 -9.82 8.38
N THR A 95 -9.92 -10.70 8.92
CA THR A 95 -9.87 -12.14 8.59
C THR A 95 -10.03 -12.45 7.08
N PRO A 96 -11.02 -11.89 6.36
CA PRO A 96 -11.12 -12.06 4.91
C PRO A 96 -9.92 -11.44 4.18
N GLY A 97 -9.50 -10.26 4.62
CA GLY A 97 -8.34 -9.54 4.10
C GLY A 97 -7.06 -10.35 4.16
N ARG A 98 -6.84 -11.05 5.27
CA ARG A 98 -5.67 -11.89 5.51
C ARG A 98 -5.62 -13.06 4.54
N LYS A 99 -6.74 -13.76 4.35
CA LYS A 99 -6.85 -14.85 3.36
C LYS A 99 -6.53 -14.33 1.96
N ARG A 100 -7.06 -13.16 1.58
CA ARG A 100 -6.76 -12.50 0.30
C ARG A 100 -5.27 -12.17 0.18
N LEU A 101 -4.64 -11.62 1.21
CA LEU A 101 -3.21 -11.30 1.21
C LEU A 101 -2.34 -12.55 1.05
N TYR A 102 -2.64 -13.64 1.76
CA TYR A 102 -1.95 -14.92 1.56
C TYR A 102 -2.04 -15.40 0.11
N THR A 103 -3.23 -15.31 -0.50
CA THR A 103 -3.42 -15.65 -1.91
C THR A 103 -2.62 -14.76 -2.84
N VAL A 104 -2.60 -13.44 -2.62
CA VAL A 104 -1.82 -12.47 -3.40
C VAL A 104 -0.32 -12.77 -3.30
N ILE A 105 0.19 -12.96 -2.08
CA ILE A 105 1.62 -13.24 -1.83
C ILE A 105 2.01 -14.57 -2.48
N LYS A 106 1.23 -15.64 -2.27
CA LYS A 106 1.47 -16.97 -2.85
C LYS A 106 1.31 -16.98 -4.38
N ARG A 107 0.44 -16.15 -4.95
CA ARG A 107 0.27 -16.10 -6.41
C ARG A 107 1.43 -15.36 -7.08
N TYR A 108 1.78 -14.21 -6.54
CA TYR A 108 2.66 -13.26 -7.22
C TYR A 108 4.13 -13.34 -6.79
N HIS A 109 4.43 -14.03 -5.68
CA HIS A 109 5.78 -14.26 -5.18
C HIS A 109 6.67 -12.99 -5.22
N PRO A 110 6.25 -11.88 -4.56
CA PRO A 110 7.10 -10.69 -4.50
C PRO A 110 8.42 -11.03 -3.79
N PHE A 111 9.51 -10.36 -4.18
CA PHE A 111 10.81 -10.59 -3.56
C PHE A 111 10.82 -10.19 -2.07
N VAL A 112 10.15 -9.09 -1.73
CA VAL A 112 9.93 -8.65 -0.35
C VAL A 112 8.45 -8.31 -0.13
N VAL A 113 7.91 -8.72 1.01
CA VAL A 113 6.63 -8.21 1.54
C VAL A 113 6.93 -7.21 2.64
N CYS A 114 6.56 -5.95 2.43
CA CYS A 114 6.81 -4.85 3.35
C CYS A 114 5.52 -4.44 4.07
N PHE A 115 5.36 -4.85 5.32
CA PHE A 115 4.22 -4.44 6.15
C PHE A 115 4.42 -3.02 6.67
N VAL A 116 3.53 -2.11 6.27
CA VAL A 116 3.61 -0.70 6.65
C VAL A 116 2.92 -0.51 8.01
N GLY A 117 3.71 -0.62 9.07
CA GLY A 117 3.29 -0.45 10.46
C GLY A 117 3.16 -1.76 11.25
N LYS A 118 3.52 -1.74 12.54
CA LYS A 118 3.52 -2.94 13.41
C LYS A 118 2.15 -3.61 13.51
N ILE A 119 1.08 -2.81 13.64
CA ILE A 119 -0.31 -3.31 13.71
C ILE A 119 -0.65 -4.16 12.48
N MET A 120 -0.21 -3.74 11.30
CA MET A 120 -0.46 -4.48 10.07
C MET A 120 0.17 -5.87 10.12
N TYR A 121 1.41 -5.97 10.59
CA TYR A 121 2.08 -7.26 10.75
C TYR A 121 1.36 -8.14 11.79
N SER A 122 0.99 -7.58 12.95
CA SER A 122 0.21 -8.29 13.97
C SER A 122 -1.09 -8.86 13.41
N LEU A 123 -1.86 -8.05 12.67
CA LEU A 123 -3.09 -8.48 11.99
C LEU A 123 -2.86 -9.53 10.90
N PHE A 124 -1.64 -9.67 10.37
CA PHE A 124 -1.31 -10.67 9.37
C PHE A 124 -0.97 -12.03 10.00
N ILE A 125 -0.15 -12.02 11.06
CA ILE A 125 0.35 -13.23 11.71
C ILE A 125 -0.59 -13.85 12.75
N GLU A 126 -1.58 -13.10 13.23
CA GLU A 126 -2.51 -13.57 14.26
C GLU A 126 -3.21 -14.88 13.85
N SER A 127 -3.15 -15.90 14.69
CA SER A 127 -3.82 -17.18 14.42
C SER A 127 -5.34 -17.01 14.45
N SER A 128 -6.05 -17.73 13.58
CA SER A 128 -7.53 -17.81 13.61
C SER A 128 -7.98 -18.65 14.79
#